data_AF-A0A1S3XMU4-F1
#
_entry.id   AF-A0A1S3XMU4-F1
#
_cell.length_a   1.000
_cell.length_b   1.000
_cell.length_c   1.000
_cell.angle_alpha   90.00
_cell.angle_beta   90.00
_cell.angle_gamma   90.00
#
_symmetry.space_group_name_H-M   'P 1'
#
loop_
_entity.id
_entity.type
_entity.pdbx_description
1 polymer ?
#
loop_
_entity_poly.entity_id
_entity_poly.type
_entity_poly.pdbx_seq_one_letter_code
_entity_poly.pdbx_strand_id
1 'polypeptide(L)'
;MYKVSNYGHTREHIVKLAEADHISCTCMQFEYMGILCCHAIRILDVIRGVSKIPDEYILKRWTKTAKAINIKEINGQDIEIKDSKLTFVNRYRILCPIFVRMAAKASETDESYKLATSYVNELSARLKQIMEVTAPSLRTTDSTIDLPEENNDKDLLL
;
A
#
# COMPACT_ATOMS: atom_id res chain seq x y z
N MET A 1 -33.85 16.25 -8.80
CA MET A 1 -33.36 16.35 -7.41
C MET A 1 -34.14 15.37 -6.55
N TYR A 2 -33.48 14.59 -5.71
CA TYR A 2 -34.07 13.49 -4.95
C TYR A 2 -33.86 13.68 -3.46
N LYS A 3 -34.88 13.39 -2.66
CA LYS A 3 -34.82 13.40 -1.20
C LYS A 3 -34.72 11.95 -0.72
N VAL A 4 -33.71 11.64 0.06
CA VAL A 4 -33.41 10.28 0.52
C VAL A 4 -33.03 10.29 2.00
N SER A 5 -33.30 9.21 2.70
CA SER A 5 -32.85 9.00 4.07
C SER A 5 -32.26 7.60 4.21
N ASN A 6 -31.42 7.40 5.23
CA ASN A 6 -31.01 6.07 5.62
C ASN A 6 -32.20 5.33 6.25
N TYR A 7 -32.25 4.01 6.05
CA TYR A 7 -33.27 3.18 6.68
C TYR A 7 -33.24 3.35 8.20
N GLY A 8 -34.38 3.68 8.80
CA GLY A 8 -34.50 3.93 10.24
C GLY A 8 -34.04 5.32 10.71
N HIS A 9 -33.63 6.22 9.80
CA HIS A 9 -33.24 7.59 10.15
C HIS A 9 -34.22 8.64 9.63
N THR A 10 -34.47 9.67 10.44
CA THR A 10 -35.32 10.82 10.10
C THR A 10 -34.57 11.91 9.34
N ARG A 11 -33.22 11.90 9.40
CA ARG A 11 -32.41 12.88 8.69
C ARG A 11 -32.46 12.60 7.19
N GLU A 12 -32.94 13.59 6.46
CA GLU A 12 -33.03 13.54 5.01
C GLU A 12 -31.84 14.25 4.37
N HIS A 13 -31.45 13.72 3.23
CA HIS A 13 -30.41 14.25 2.38
C HIS A 13 -30.96 14.48 0.97
N ILE A 14 -30.48 15.55 0.37
CA ILE A 14 -30.79 15.91 -1.00
C ILE A 14 -29.67 15.42 -1.90
N VAL A 15 -30.04 14.67 -2.93
CA VAL A 15 -29.17 14.24 -4.02
C VAL A 15 -29.53 14.99 -5.29
N LYS A 16 -28.54 15.65 -5.90
CA LYS A 16 -28.69 16.37 -7.16
C LYS A 16 -28.01 15.58 -8.27
N LEU A 17 -28.67 15.53 -9.41
CA LEU A 17 -28.20 14.89 -10.63
C LEU A 17 -28.04 15.99 -11.66
N ALA A 18 -26.82 16.23 -12.12
CA ALA A 18 -26.54 17.17 -13.21
C ALA A 18 -26.60 16.46 -14.57
N GLU A 19 -26.66 17.24 -15.64
CA GLU A 19 -26.78 16.74 -17.01
C GLU A 19 -25.52 15.99 -17.49
N ALA A 20 -24.34 16.31 -16.94
CA ALA A 20 -23.06 15.68 -17.26
C ALA A 20 -22.74 14.45 -16.37
N ASP A 21 -23.74 13.66 -15.98
CA ASP A 21 -23.62 12.50 -15.07
C ASP A 21 -23.07 12.78 -13.66
N HIS A 22 -22.75 14.03 -13.36
CA HIS A 22 -22.30 14.44 -12.03
C HIS A 22 -23.45 14.35 -11.00
N ILE A 23 -23.23 13.56 -9.97
CA ILE A 23 -24.05 13.41 -8.77
C ILE A 23 -23.40 14.10 -7.56
N SER A 24 -24.20 14.84 -6.81
CA SER A 24 -23.80 15.39 -5.50
C SER A 24 -24.85 15.13 -4.45
N CYS A 25 -24.42 15.03 -3.20
CA CYS A 25 -25.31 14.81 -2.07
C CYS A 25 -24.96 15.77 -0.94
N THR A 26 -25.98 16.33 -0.28
CA THR A 26 -25.83 17.18 0.92
C THR A 26 -25.16 16.48 2.11
N CYS A 27 -24.92 15.16 2.05
CA CYS A 27 -24.03 14.45 2.97
C CYS A 27 -22.57 14.94 2.87
N MET A 28 -22.19 15.51 1.71
CA MET A 28 -20.85 16.01 1.36
C MET A 28 -19.71 14.99 1.50
N GLN A 29 -20.02 13.70 1.51
CA GLN A 29 -19.03 12.66 1.79
C GLN A 29 -17.97 12.55 0.69
N PHE A 30 -18.32 12.86 -0.55
CA PHE A 30 -17.35 12.85 -1.63
C PHE A 30 -16.38 14.05 -1.51
N GLU A 31 -16.91 15.21 -1.14
CA GLU A 31 -16.16 16.44 -0.98
C GLU A 31 -15.14 16.34 0.18
N TYR A 32 -15.50 15.67 1.28
CA TYR A 32 -14.60 15.53 2.44
C TYR A 32 -13.77 14.24 2.45
N MET A 33 -14.29 13.12 1.95
CA MET A 33 -13.63 11.81 2.02
C MET A 33 -13.21 11.27 0.64
N GLY A 34 -13.68 11.87 -0.44
CA GLY A 34 -13.46 11.37 -1.80
C GLY A 34 -14.21 10.07 -2.11
N ILE A 35 -15.24 9.74 -1.34
CA ILE A 35 -16.07 8.54 -1.52
C ILE A 35 -17.55 8.95 -1.58
N LEU A 36 -18.29 8.42 -2.55
CA LEU A 36 -19.73 8.60 -2.62
C LEU A 36 -20.44 8.02 -1.38
N CYS A 37 -21.36 8.78 -0.77
CA CYS A 37 -22.20 8.24 0.29
C CYS A 37 -23.25 7.27 -0.27
N CYS A 38 -23.79 6.41 0.60
CA CYS A 38 -24.86 5.46 0.28
C CYS A 38 -26.04 6.12 -0.46
N HIS A 39 -26.39 7.36 -0.09
CA HIS A 39 -27.44 8.14 -0.73
C HIS A 39 -27.18 8.36 -2.23
N ALA A 40 -25.97 8.78 -2.60
CA ALA A 40 -25.61 9.02 -4.00
C ALA A 40 -25.53 7.70 -4.77
N ILE A 41 -24.93 6.67 -4.17
CA ILE A 41 -24.85 5.32 -4.77
C ILE A 41 -26.25 4.76 -5.05
N ARG A 42 -27.18 4.91 -4.11
CA ARG A 42 -28.57 4.45 -4.28
C ARG A 42 -29.27 5.12 -5.45
N ILE A 43 -29.03 6.43 -5.64
CA ILE A 43 -29.62 7.16 -6.77
C ILE A 43 -28.96 6.76 -8.09
N LEU A 44 -27.65 6.55 -8.13
CA LEU A 44 -26.99 5.99 -9.33
C LEU A 44 -27.58 4.63 -9.71
N ASP A 45 -27.69 3.72 -8.75
CA ASP A 45 -28.23 2.38 -8.93
C ASP A 45 -29.69 2.41 -9.41
N VAL A 46 -30.59 3.08 -8.67
CA VAL A 46 -32.04 3.01 -8.92
C VAL A 46 -32.49 3.89 -10.08
N ILE A 47 -31.93 5.09 -10.23
CA ILE A 47 -32.41 6.06 -11.22
C ILE A 47 -31.67 5.93 -12.55
N ARG A 48 -30.34 5.78 -12.50
CA ARG A 48 -29.51 5.70 -13.70
C ARG A 48 -29.23 4.25 -14.13
N GLY A 49 -29.51 3.26 -13.28
CA GLY A 49 -29.26 1.85 -13.60
C GLY A 49 -27.78 1.53 -13.83
N VAL A 50 -26.87 2.32 -13.25
CA VAL A 50 -25.43 2.14 -13.48
C VAL A 50 -24.94 0.96 -12.66
N SER A 51 -24.37 -0.05 -13.33
CA SER A 51 -23.78 -1.23 -12.69
C SER A 51 -22.37 -0.97 -12.13
N LYS A 52 -21.79 0.20 -12.43
CA LYS A 52 -20.46 0.63 -11.97
C LYS A 52 -20.49 2.10 -11.60
N ILE A 53 -19.70 2.45 -10.59
CA ILE A 53 -19.45 3.84 -10.22
C ILE A 53 -18.67 4.52 -11.36
N PRO A 54 -19.06 5.72 -11.83
CA PRO A 54 -18.32 6.45 -12.85
C PRO A 54 -16.88 6.76 -12.41
N ASP A 55 -15.94 6.73 -13.36
CA ASP A 55 -14.50 6.86 -13.09
C ASP A 55 -14.12 8.18 -12.40
N GLU A 56 -14.88 9.26 -12.64
CA GLU A 56 -14.68 10.56 -11.99
C GLU A 56 -14.80 10.51 -10.45
N TYR A 57 -15.51 9.51 -9.92
CA TYR A 57 -15.65 9.27 -8.48
C TYR A 57 -14.63 8.27 -7.92
N ILE A 58 -13.78 7.68 -8.75
CA ILE A 58 -12.76 6.71 -8.36
C ILE A 58 -11.40 7.42 -8.24
N LEU A 59 -11.16 8.04 -7.08
CA LEU A 59 -9.88 8.71 -6.82
C LEU A 59 -8.73 7.71 -6.68
N LYS A 60 -7.52 8.10 -7.10
CA LYS A 60 -6.29 7.27 -7.00
C LYS A 60 -6.04 6.69 -5.60
N ARG A 61 -6.40 7.42 -4.54
CA ARG A 61 -6.28 6.96 -3.14
C ARG A 61 -7.12 5.70 -2.86
N TRP A 62 -8.22 5.53 -3.57
CA TRP A 62 -9.21 4.46 -3.38
C TRP A 62 -9.06 3.31 -4.40
N THR A 63 -8.01 3.33 -5.24
CA THR A 63 -7.75 2.23 -6.19
C THR A 63 -6.92 1.13 -5.55
N LYS A 64 -6.97 -0.08 -6.12
CA LYS A 64 -6.09 -1.21 -5.73
C LYS A 64 -4.60 -0.87 -5.89
N THR A 65 -4.28 0.04 -6.80
CA THR A 65 -2.93 0.52 -7.08
C THR A 65 -2.52 1.71 -6.23
N ALA A 66 -3.34 2.18 -5.29
CA ALA A 66 -3.01 3.30 -4.40
C ALA A 66 -1.71 3.06 -3.60
N LYS A 67 -1.42 1.80 -3.29
CA LYS A 67 -0.18 1.36 -2.62
C LYS A 67 0.85 0.77 -3.57
N ALA A 68 0.57 0.72 -4.87
CA ALA A 68 1.49 0.18 -5.84
C ALA A 68 2.67 1.15 -5.98
N ILE A 69 3.78 0.81 -5.33
CA ILE A 69 5.03 1.53 -5.51
C ILE A 69 5.47 1.33 -6.96
N ASN A 70 5.43 2.41 -7.74
CA ASN A 70 6.04 2.46 -9.05
C ASN A 70 7.52 2.78 -8.86
N ILE A 71 8.41 1.90 -9.33
CA ILE A 71 9.86 2.05 -9.11
C ILE A 71 10.38 3.38 -9.68
N LYS A 72 9.72 3.91 -10.72
CA LYS A 72 10.05 5.21 -11.33
C LYS A 72 9.66 6.42 -10.46
N GLU A 73 8.74 6.25 -9.50
CA GLU A 73 8.23 7.33 -8.62
C GLU A 73 8.94 7.38 -7.26
N ILE A 74 9.82 6.41 -6.96
CA ILE A 74 10.51 6.31 -5.65
C ILE A 74 11.48 7.47 -5.44
N ASN A 75 12.04 8.04 -6.50
CA ASN A 75 13.02 9.14 -6.41
C ASN A 75 12.43 10.49 -5.97
N GLY A 76 11.12 10.60 -5.72
CA GLY A 76 10.44 11.88 -5.46
C GLY A 76 9.58 11.95 -4.19
N GLN A 77 9.59 10.93 -3.33
CA GLN A 77 8.80 10.90 -2.09
C GLN A 77 9.68 11.03 -0.83
N ASP A 78 10.63 11.96 -0.85
CA ASP A 78 11.33 12.36 0.37
C ASP A 78 10.40 13.25 1.20
N ILE A 79 9.51 12.62 1.96
CA ILE A 79 8.94 13.26 3.15
C ILE A 79 10.12 13.39 4.11
N GLU A 80 10.50 14.61 4.46
CA GLU A 80 11.58 14.90 5.41
C GLU A 80 11.17 14.41 6.81
N ILE A 81 11.41 13.13 7.07
CA ILE A 81 11.15 12.48 8.35
C ILE A 81 12.38 12.73 9.23
N LYS A 82 12.24 13.60 10.24
CA LYS A 82 13.32 13.94 11.18
C LYS A 82 13.68 12.81 12.15
N ASP A 83 12.79 11.84 12.35
CA ASP A 83 13.02 10.70 13.24
C ASP A 83 13.75 9.56 12.51
N SER A 84 14.98 9.28 12.91
CA SER A 84 15.83 8.21 12.36
C SER A 84 15.14 6.83 12.34
N LYS A 85 14.39 6.45 13.39
CA LYS A 85 13.65 5.18 13.41
C LYS A 85 12.55 5.16 12.35
N LEU A 86 11.84 6.28 12.20
CA LEU A 86 10.78 6.41 11.21
C LEU A 86 11.35 6.46 9.77
N THR A 87 12.56 6.99 9.57
CA THR A 87 13.25 6.90 8.27
C THR A 87 13.58 5.46 7.88
N PHE A 88 14.06 4.64 8.83
CA PHE A 88 14.35 3.23 8.59
C PHE A 88 13.07 2.47 8.21
N VAL A 89 12.02 2.61 9.01
CA VAL A 89 10.72 1.95 8.75
C VAL A 89 10.17 2.36 7.39
N ASN A 90 10.29 3.64 7.02
CA ASN A 90 9.82 4.11 5.72
C ASN A 90 10.62 3.52 4.55
N ARG A 91 11.96 3.50 4.65
CA ARG A 91 12.83 2.87 3.65
C ARG A 91 12.54 1.38 3.49
N TYR A 92 12.41 0.65 4.60
CA TYR A 92 12.05 -0.77 4.60
C TYR A 92 10.68 -1.01 3.95
N ARG A 93 9.66 -0.23 4.34
CA ARG A 93 8.31 -0.29 3.77
C ARG A 93 8.30 -0.07 2.26
N ILE A 94 9.22 0.74 1.73
CA ILE A 94 9.35 0.98 0.29
C ILE A 94 10.08 -0.18 -0.39
N LEU A 95 11.21 -0.63 0.17
CA LEU A 95 12.09 -1.62 -0.44
C LEU A 95 11.44 -3.01 -0.53
N CYS A 96 10.78 -3.47 0.54
CA CYS A 96 10.27 -4.86 0.59
C CYS A 96 9.31 -5.23 -0.54
N PRO A 97 8.25 -4.45 -0.84
CA PRO A 97 7.34 -4.78 -1.95
C PRO A 97 8.03 -4.82 -3.33
N ILE A 98 9.11 -4.04 -3.52
CA ILE A 98 9.87 -4.04 -4.78
C ILE A 98 10.62 -5.36 -4.92
N PHE A 99 11.38 -5.76 -3.89
CA PHE A 99 12.11 -7.02 -3.89
C PHE A 99 11.18 -8.22 -4.02
N VAL A 100 10.04 -8.22 -3.34
CA VAL A 100 9.03 -9.29 -3.48
C VAL A 100 8.54 -9.40 -4.91
N ARG A 101 8.22 -8.27 -5.57
CA ARG A 101 7.75 -8.27 -6.97
C ARG A 101 8.85 -8.73 -7.93
N MET A 102 10.09 -8.30 -7.71
CA MET A 102 11.23 -8.75 -8.49
C MET A 102 11.48 -10.26 -8.32
N ALA A 103 11.43 -10.77 -7.10
CA ALA A 103 11.58 -12.20 -6.81
C ALA A 103 10.51 -13.03 -7.51
N ALA A 104 9.24 -12.62 -7.42
CA ALA A 104 8.12 -13.28 -8.10
C ALA A 104 8.30 -13.29 -9.63
N LYS A 105 8.84 -12.21 -10.21
CA LYS A 105 9.10 -12.15 -11.65
C LYS A 105 10.31 -13.00 -12.06
N ALA A 106 11.37 -12.99 -11.26
CA ALA A 106 12.60 -13.73 -11.52
C ALA A 106 12.45 -15.25 -11.35
N SER A 107 11.42 -15.72 -10.63
CA SER A 107 11.16 -17.15 -10.47
C SER A 107 10.50 -17.81 -11.69
N GLU A 108 10.19 -17.06 -12.75
CA GLU A 108 9.50 -17.60 -13.93
C GLU A 108 10.40 -18.50 -14.80
N THR A 109 11.72 -18.25 -14.85
CA THR A 109 12.68 -19.07 -15.62
C THR A 109 14.01 -19.22 -14.88
N ASP A 110 14.78 -20.25 -15.23
CA ASP A 110 16.11 -20.48 -14.67
C ASP A 110 17.08 -19.33 -15.00
N GLU A 111 17.01 -18.78 -16.22
CA GLU A 111 17.85 -17.66 -16.66
C GLU A 111 17.54 -16.39 -15.86
N SER A 112 16.25 -16.08 -15.67
CA SER A 112 15.83 -14.90 -14.90
C SER A 112 16.15 -15.04 -13.42
N TYR A 113 16.05 -16.24 -12.85
CA TYR A 113 16.46 -16.55 -11.49
C TYR A 113 17.96 -16.37 -11.29
N LYS A 114 18.79 -16.92 -12.18
CA LYS A 114 20.26 -16.80 -12.13
C LYS A 114 20.70 -15.35 -12.26
N LEU A 115 20.09 -14.60 -13.18
CA LEU A 115 20.36 -13.18 -13.36
C LEU A 115 20.00 -12.36 -12.11
N ALA A 116 18.81 -12.58 -11.53
CA ALA A 116 18.42 -11.87 -10.32
C ALA A 116 19.34 -12.19 -9.14
N THR A 117 19.75 -13.45 -9.01
CA THR A 117 20.64 -13.92 -7.94
C THR A 117 22.03 -13.25 -8.04
N SER A 118 22.59 -13.12 -9.24
CA SER A 118 23.89 -12.45 -9.41
C SER A 118 23.82 -10.97 -8.98
N TYR A 119 22.78 -10.24 -9.39
CA TYR A 119 22.58 -8.85 -8.99
C TYR A 119 22.32 -8.67 -7.49
N VAL A 120 21.55 -9.57 -6.86
CA VAL A 120 21.31 -9.51 -5.41
C VAL A 120 22.60 -9.75 -4.64
N ASN A 121 23.45 -10.69 -5.09
CA ASN A 121 24.76 -10.93 -4.48
C ASN A 121 25.68 -9.71 -4.62
N GLU A 122 25.74 -9.10 -5.79
CA GLU A 122 26.51 -7.87 -6.02
C GLU A 122 26.02 -6.72 -5.13
N LEU A 123 24.70 -6.52 -5.04
CA LEU A 123 24.10 -5.51 -4.17
C LEU A 123 24.43 -5.76 -2.70
N SER A 124 24.33 -7.00 -2.24
CA SER A 124 24.66 -7.40 -0.86
C SER A 124 26.13 -7.09 -0.53
N ALA A 125 27.06 -7.37 -1.44
CA ALA A 125 28.47 -7.03 -1.28
C ALA A 125 28.69 -5.52 -1.15
N ARG A 126 28.03 -4.71 -2.01
CA ARG A 126 28.12 -3.25 -1.95
C ARG A 126 27.52 -2.67 -0.66
N LEU A 127 26.40 -3.21 -0.18
CA LEU A 127 25.78 -2.76 1.07
C LEU A 127 26.69 -3.01 2.28
N LYS A 128 27.39 -4.14 2.34
CA LYS A 128 28.38 -4.43 3.39
C LYS A 128 29.50 -3.38 3.39
N GLN A 129 30.05 -3.04 2.22
CA GLN A 129 31.08 -2.01 2.09
C GLN A 129 30.59 -0.63 2.58
N ILE A 130 29.36 -0.24 2.26
CA ILE A 130 28.79 1.03 2.74
C ILE A 130 28.67 1.04 4.26
N MET A 131 28.24 -0.06 4.87
CA MET A 131 28.13 -0.19 6.32
C MET A 131 29.51 -0.14 7.01
N GLU A 132 30.54 -0.74 6.41
CA GLU A 132 31.92 -0.69 6.90
C GLU A 132 32.53 0.72 6.81
N VAL A 133 32.23 1.48 5.75
CA VAL A 133 32.69 2.87 5.57
C VAL A 133 31.95 3.85 6.48
N THR A 134 30.70 3.57 6.85
CA THR A 134 29.87 4.44 7.70
C THR A 134 30.08 4.18 9.20
N ALA A 135 30.67 3.04 9.57
CA ALA A 135 30.98 2.68 10.96
C ALA A 135 32.49 2.69 11.34
N PRO A 136 33.28 3.77 11.15
CA PRO A 136 34.61 3.85 11.77
C PRO A 136 34.59 4.15 13.28
N SER A 137 33.45 4.51 13.89
CA SER A 137 33.38 4.85 15.32
C SER A 137 32.25 4.12 16.05
N LEU A 138 32.43 2.83 16.32
CA LEU A 138 32.31 2.24 17.65
C LEU A 138 32.69 0.77 17.51
N ARG A 139 33.93 0.44 17.86
CA ARG A 139 34.31 -0.94 18.20
C ARG A 139 34.23 -1.12 19.70
N THR A 140 34.07 -2.39 20.07
CA THR A 140 33.99 -3.00 21.40
C THR A 140 32.56 -3.01 21.95
N THR A 141 31.93 -4.14 22.26
CA THR A 141 32.40 -5.49 22.56
C THR A 141 31.37 -6.55 22.13
N ASP A 142 31.90 -7.76 22.04
CA ASP A 142 31.32 -9.08 21.80
C ASP A 142 30.05 -9.41 22.63
N SER A 143 29.07 -10.02 21.97
CA SER A 143 28.12 -10.95 22.60
C SER A 143 27.33 -11.67 21.51
N THR A 144 27.73 -12.91 21.27
CA THR A 144 26.96 -13.98 20.61
C THR A 144 25.53 -14.03 21.15
N ILE A 145 24.55 -13.94 20.26
CA ILE A 145 23.19 -14.39 20.53
C ILE A 145 22.94 -15.56 19.58
N ASP A 146 22.94 -16.75 20.16
CA ASP A 146 22.54 -17.99 19.51
C ASP A 146 21.09 -17.87 19.01
N LEU A 147 20.86 -18.34 17.79
CA LEU A 147 19.54 -18.68 17.30
C LEU A 147 19.09 -19.97 18.01
N PRO A 148 17.84 -20.07 18.51
CA PRO A 148 17.36 -21.33 19.06
C PRO A 148 17.18 -22.34 17.93
N GLU A 149 17.80 -23.50 18.10
CA GLU A 149 17.54 -24.71 17.32
C GLU A 149 16.07 -25.11 17.51
N GLU A 150 15.31 -25.16 16.41
CA GLU A 150 14.03 -25.88 16.38
C GLU A 150 14.34 -27.37 16.49
N ASN A 151 14.31 -27.89 17.71
CA ASN A 151 14.32 -29.32 17.92
C ASN A 151 12.88 -29.84 17.83
N ASN A 152 12.64 -30.57 16.75
CA ASN A 152 11.49 -31.39 16.48
C ASN A 152 11.43 -32.53 17.51
N ASP A 153 10.43 -32.53 18.39
CA ASP A 153 10.06 -33.75 19.11
C ASP A 153 8.56 -34.02 18.99
N LYS A 154 8.29 -35.26 18.59
CA LYS A 154 6.99 -35.87 18.41
C LYS A 154 6.53 -36.43 19.75
N ASP A 155 5.22 -36.63 19.85
CA ASP A 155 4.53 -37.43 20.87
C ASP A 155 4.42 -36.83 22.28
N LEU A 156 3.24 -36.27 22.56
CA LEU A 156 2.51 -36.71 23.76
C LEU A 156 1.00 -36.78 23.48
N LEU A 157 0.53 -38.02 23.43
CA LEU A 157 -0.87 -38.43 23.59
C LEU A 157 -1.43 -37.94 24.92
N LEU A 158 -2.52 -37.16 24.86
CA LEU A 158 -3.83 -37.43 25.47
C LEU A 158 -4.82 -36.29 25.16
#